data_AF-A0A7V2CKL5-F1
#
_entry.id   AF-A0A7V2CKL5-F1
#
_cell.length_a   1.000
_cell.length_b   1.000
_cell.length_c   1.000
_cell.angle_alpha   90.00
_cell.angle_beta   90.00
_cell.angle_gamma   90.00
#
_symmetry.space_group_name_H-M   'P 1'
#
loop_
_entity.id
_entity.type
_entity.pdbx_description
1 polymer ?
#
loop_
_entity_poly.entity_id
_entity_poly.type
_entity_poly.pdbx_seq_one_letter_code
_entity_poly.pdbx_strand_id
1 'polypeptide(L)'
;MGRKDCDRSPRLTRPLRRMMSVLVVAAVLAFGTPSQGQSGGIRIWPKAAVEDDVIRLGDVAQFTGFADQASATLSSLVVGQAPDAGQRLILTHREVMAKARAAGLNLAQVRLSGATHCEVSRPGLSPAPRPSPEPRPTVHPIARPDETP
;
A
#
# COMPACT_ATOMS: atom_id res chain seq x y z
N MET A 1 46.69 77.75 -0.70
CA MET A 1 45.32 77.19 -0.67
C MET A 1 45.06 76.45 -1.98
N GLY A 2 44.51 75.24 -1.93
CA GLY A 2 44.10 74.47 -3.11
C GLY A 2 44.25 72.97 -2.88
N ARG A 3 43.18 72.34 -2.39
CA ARG A 3 43.06 70.95 -1.94
C ARG A 3 42.81 69.97 -3.10
N LYS A 4 42.88 68.66 -2.75
CA LYS A 4 41.94 67.57 -3.15
C LYS A 4 42.05 67.08 -4.60
N ASP A 5 41.89 65.81 -4.96
CA ASP A 5 41.85 64.49 -4.31
C ASP A 5 41.60 63.46 -5.44
N CYS A 6 41.75 62.18 -5.11
CA CYS A 6 41.09 61.02 -5.72
C CYS A 6 41.53 60.51 -7.10
N ASP A 7 42.34 59.44 -7.02
CA ASP A 7 41.94 58.06 -7.36
C ASP A 7 40.88 57.91 -8.48
N ARG A 8 41.32 57.40 -9.63
CA ARG A 8 40.43 56.88 -10.67
C ARG A 8 40.80 55.45 -11.02
N SER A 9 40.54 54.55 -10.07
CA SER A 9 40.53 53.11 -10.32
C SER A 9 39.36 52.72 -11.24
N PRO A 10 39.58 51.97 -12.34
CA PRO A 10 38.50 51.44 -13.16
C PRO A 10 37.85 50.24 -12.48
N ARG A 11 36.55 50.38 -12.15
CA ARG A 11 35.74 49.30 -11.59
C ARG A 11 35.39 48.29 -12.68
N LEU A 12 35.94 47.07 -12.56
CA LEU A 12 35.37 45.86 -13.14
C LEU A 12 34.00 45.61 -12.49
N THR A 13 32.91 45.88 -13.21
CA THR A 13 31.57 45.44 -12.82
C THR A 13 31.07 44.40 -13.82
N ARG A 14 31.01 43.16 -13.35
CA ARG A 14 30.38 42.01 -14.02
C ARG A 14 28.86 42.23 -14.14
N PRO A 15 28.24 41.96 -15.29
CA PRO A 15 26.86 41.51 -15.33
C PRO A 15 26.79 40.09 -15.91
N LEU A 16 27.41 39.12 -15.23
CA LEU A 16 27.21 37.70 -15.48
C LEU A 16 25.88 37.26 -14.86
N ARG A 17 24.73 37.67 -15.43
CA ARG A 17 23.42 37.31 -14.85
C ARG A 17 22.24 37.21 -15.81
N ARG A 18 22.44 37.33 -17.13
CA ARG A 18 21.32 37.33 -18.09
C ARG A 18 21.35 36.24 -19.17
N MET A 19 22.33 35.34 -19.15
CA MET A 19 22.46 34.32 -20.21
C MET A 19 22.32 32.88 -19.71
N MET A 20 21.66 32.68 -18.56
CA MET A 20 21.39 31.34 -18.00
C MET A 20 19.91 31.14 -17.62
N SER A 21 19.00 31.77 -18.37
CA SER A 21 17.53 31.64 -18.18
C SER A 21 16.83 30.86 -19.30
N VAL A 22 17.55 30.24 -20.24
CA VAL A 22 16.93 29.51 -21.36
C VAL A 22 16.99 27.98 -21.20
N LEU A 23 17.74 27.46 -20.21
CA LEU A 23 17.94 26.01 -20.04
C LEU A 23 17.09 25.36 -18.93
N VAL A 24 16.30 26.13 -18.17
CA VAL A 24 15.45 25.58 -17.09
C VAL A 24 14.02 25.25 -17.57
N VAL A 25 13.59 25.76 -18.73
CA VAL A 25 12.23 25.50 -19.25
C VAL A 25 12.08 24.13 -19.93
N ALA A 26 13.19 23.50 -20.35
CA ALA A 26 13.15 22.20 -21.03
C ALA A 26 12.99 20.97 -20.11
N ALA A 27 13.26 21.11 -18.80
CA ALA A 27 13.25 19.97 -17.88
C ALA A 27 11.86 19.64 -17.29
N VAL A 28 10.88 20.52 -17.42
CA VAL A 28 9.53 20.32 -16.84
C VAL A 28 8.58 19.57 -17.80
N LEU A 29 8.96 19.40 -19.06
CA LEU A 29 8.14 18.70 -20.07
C LEU A 29 8.29 17.16 -20.05
N ALA A 30 9.14 16.59 -19.19
CA ALA A 30 9.40 15.15 -19.15
C ALA A 30 8.46 14.34 -18.23
N PHE A 31 7.56 14.96 -17.45
CA PHE A 31 6.70 14.28 -16.47
C PHE A 31 5.21 14.21 -16.85
N GLY A 32 4.88 14.35 -18.13
CA GLY A 32 3.49 14.40 -18.59
C GLY A 32 3.21 13.50 -19.77
N THR A 33 3.63 12.22 -19.75
CA THR A 33 2.98 11.27 -20.67
C THR A 33 1.53 11.17 -20.24
N PRO A 34 0.56 11.58 -21.07
CA PRO A 34 -0.84 11.35 -20.75
C PRO A 34 -1.02 9.84 -20.63
N SER A 35 -1.46 9.38 -19.47
CA SER A 35 -1.82 7.99 -19.22
C SER A 35 -2.84 7.59 -20.27
N GLN A 36 -2.38 6.96 -21.35
CA GLN A 36 -3.24 6.45 -22.40
C GLN A 36 -4.25 5.55 -21.73
N GLY A 37 -5.53 5.81 -22.00
CA GLY A 37 -6.63 5.28 -21.23
C GLY A 37 -6.58 3.76 -21.11
N GLN A 38 -6.08 3.27 -19.97
CA GLN A 38 -6.01 1.84 -19.72
C GLN A 38 -7.40 1.42 -19.22
N SER A 39 -8.15 0.85 -20.16
CA SER A 39 -9.43 0.22 -19.84
C SER A 39 -9.18 -1.12 -19.16
N GLY A 40 -9.21 -1.14 -17.83
CA GLY A 40 -8.96 -2.33 -17.02
C GLY A 40 -10.16 -2.73 -16.17
N GLY A 41 -10.19 -4.00 -15.75
CA GLY A 41 -11.13 -4.54 -14.78
C GLY A 41 -10.55 -4.54 -13.38
N ILE A 42 -11.33 -4.10 -12.40
CA ILE A 42 -11.01 -4.28 -10.98
C ILE A 42 -12.05 -5.24 -10.40
N ARG A 43 -11.58 -6.37 -9.86
CA ARG A 43 -12.42 -7.37 -9.20
C ARG A 43 -12.15 -7.35 -7.70
N ILE A 44 -13.15 -6.96 -6.91
CA ILE A 44 -13.03 -6.92 -5.44
C ILE A 44 -13.29 -8.32 -4.86
N TRP A 45 -12.42 -8.76 -3.96
CA TRP A 45 -12.58 -10.02 -3.24
C TRP A 45 -13.63 -9.88 -2.13
N PRO A 46 -14.43 -10.93 -1.84
CA PRO A 46 -15.38 -10.90 -0.73
C PRO A 46 -14.69 -10.91 0.65
N LYS A 47 -13.49 -11.51 0.73
CA LYS A 47 -12.68 -11.60 1.94
C LYS A 47 -11.21 -11.47 1.60
N ALA A 48 -10.45 -10.80 2.45
CA ALA A 48 -9.00 -10.67 2.35
C ALA A 48 -8.36 -10.81 3.74
N ALA A 49 -7.18 -11.41 3.79
CA ALA A 49 -6.36 -11.46 5.00
C ALA A 49 -5.13 -10.57 4.77
N VAL A 50 -4.86 -9.65 5.69
CA VAL A 50 -3.72 -8.73 5.61
C VAL A 50 -2.87 -8.93 6.86
N GLU A 51 -1.56 -9.13 6.66
CA GLU A 51 -0.61 -9.31 7.76
C GLU A 51 0.03 -7.98 8.18
N ASP A 52 0.19 -7.07 7.22
CA ASP A 52 0.73 -5.73 7.38
C ASP A 52 -0.20 -4.79 8.18
N ASP A 53 0.35 -3.66 8.64
CA ASP A 53 -0.42 -2.59 9.30
C ASP A 53 -1.22 -1.70 8.33
N VAL A 54 -1.04 -1.88 7.02
CA VAL A 54 -1.70 -1.12 5.97
C VAL A 54 -2.41 -2.04 5.00
N ILE A 55 -3.61 -1.65 4.56
CA ILE A 55 -4.37 -2.37 3.54
C ILE A 55 -4.01 -1.79 2.20
N ARG A 56 -3.43 -2.61 1.32
CA ARG A 56 -3.15 -2.22 -0.06
C ARG A 56 -4.30 -2.64 -0.96
N LEU A 57 -4.44 -1.95 -2.09
CA LEU A 57 -5.49 -2.26 -3.05
C LEU A 57 -5.31 -3.65 -3.67
N GLY A 58 -4.06 -4.11 -3.81
CA GLY A 58 -3.75 -5.47 -4.28
C GLY A 58 -4.18 -6.59 -3.34
N ASP A 59 -4.33 -6.31 -2.04
CA ASP A 59 -4.77 -7.31 -1.06
C ASP A 59 -6.27 -7.57 -1.15
N VAL A 60 -7.03 -6.54 -1.55
CA VAL A 60 -8.51 -6.55 -1.56
C VAL A 60 -9.11 -6.65 -2.96
N ALA A 61 -8.30 -6.48 -4.01
CA ALA A 61 -8.78 -6.54 -5.38
C ALA A 61 -7.75 -7.14 -6.35
N GLN A 62 -8.27 -7.69 -7.43
CA GLN A 62 -7.51 -8.17 -8.58
C GLN A 62 -7.67 -7.21 -9.76
N PHE A 63 -6.57 -6.96 -10.47
CA PHE A 63 -6.51 -6.09 -11.64
C PHE A 63 -6.39 -6.93 -12.91
N THR A 64 -7.19 -6.64 -13.93
CA THR A 64 -7.13 -7.28 -15.25
C THR A 64 -7.14 -6.24 -16.35
N GLY A 65 -6.44 -6.48 -17.46
CA GLY A 65 -6.42 -5.55 -18.59
C GLY A 65 -5.66 -4.23 -18.35
N PHE A 66 -4.92 -4.11 -17.25
CA PHE A 66 -3.96 -3.03 -17.01
C PHE A 66 -2.57 -3.44 -17.49
N ALA A 67 -1.73 -2.49 -17.89
CA ALA A 67 -0.32 -2.76 -18.14
C ALA A 67 0.40 -3.15 -16.84
N ASP A 68 1.46 -3.94 -16.91
CA ASP A 68 2.18 -4.45 -15.73
C ASP A 68 2.58 -3.33 -14.76
N GLN A 69 3.14 -2.24 -15.28
CA GLN A 69 3.53 -1.08 -14.47
C GLN A 69 2.36 -0.38 -13.79
N ALA A 70 1.21 -0.26 -14.47
CA ALA A 70 0.00 0.32 -13.90
C ALA A 70 -0.59 -0.60 -12.83
N SER A 71 -0.63 -1.91 -13.09
CA SER A 71 -1.09 -2.90 -12.12
C SER A 71 -0.23 -2.92 -10.86
N ALA A 72 1.10 -2.84 -10.99
CA ALA A 72 2.03 -2.77 -9.86
C ALA A 72 1.79 -1.49 -9.03
N THR A 73 1.60 -0.36 -9.70
CA THR A 73 1.30 0.93 -9.03
C THR A 73 -0.01 0.83 -8.25
N LEU A 74 -1.07 0.29 -8.86
CA LEU A 74 -2.37 0.11 -8.22
C LEU A 74 -2.30 -0.89 -7.07
N SER A 75 -1.63 -2.02 -7.24
CA SER A 75 -1.42 -3.01 -6.18
C SER A 75 -0.70 -2.43 -4.96
N SER A 76 0.21 -1.48 -5.16
CA SER A 76 0.94 -0.81 -4.09
C SER A 76 0.15 0.28 -3.37
N LEU A 77 -1.00 0.70 -3.91
CA LEU A 77 -1.78 1.81 -3.38
C LEU A 77 -2.38 1.48 -2.01
N VAL A 78 -2.11 2.34 -1.03
CA VAL A 78 -2.67 2.21 0.32
C VAL A 78 -4.11 2.72 0.35
N VAL A 79 -5.05 1.82 0.67
CA VAL A 79 -6.48 2.12 0.76
C VAL A 79 -6.84 2.61 2.16
N GLY A 80 -6.20 2.06 3.19
CA GLY A 80 -6.44 2.41 4.60
C GLY A 80 -5.51 1.69 5.56
N GLN A 81 -5.73 1.89 6.86
CA GLN A 81 -5.07 1.12 7.91
C GLN A 81 -5.72 -0.25 8.07
N ALA A 82 -4.89 -1.25 8.37
CA ALA A 82 -5.38 -2.59 8.69
C ALA A 82 -6.09 -2.59 10.05
N PRO A 83 -7.09 -3.47 10.26
CA PRO A 83 -7.65 -3.67 11.59
C PRO A 83 -6.58 -4.20 12.57
N ASP A 84 -6.81 -4.02 13.86
CA ASP A 84 -5.98 -4.62 14.89
C ASP A 84 -5.91 -6.15 14.75
N ALA A 85 -4.85 -6.76 15.27
CA ALA A 85 -4.66 -8.20 15.20
C ALA A 85 -5.84 -8.96 15.83
N GLY A 86 -6.42 -9.90 15.09
CA GLY A 86 -7.62 -10.64 15.48
C GLY A 86 -8.94 -9.93 15.18
N GLN A 87 -8.91 -8.69 14.68
CA GLN A 87 -10.10 -7.94 14.29
C GLN A 87 -10.39 -8.01 12.79
N ARG A 88 -11.56 -7.48 12.42
CA ARG A 88 -12.08 -7.45 11.06
C ARG A 88 -12.62 -6.06 10.74
N LEU A 89 -12.40 -5.64 9.51
CA LEU A 89 -12.87 -4.38 8.94
C LEU A 89 -13.65 -4.67 7.66
N ILE A 90 -14.77 -3.99 7.46
CA ILE A 90 -15.52 -4.06 6.21
C ILE A 90 -15.13 -2.86 5.36
N LEU A 91 -14.52 -3.11 4.20
CA LEU A 91 -14.27 -2.11 3.18
C LEU A 91 -15.35 -2.20 2.11
N THR A 92 -16.03 -1.09 1.84
CA THR A 92 -17.05 -1.03 0.80
C THR A 92 -16.42 -0.73 -0.55
N HIS A 93 -17.08 -1.17 -1.63
CA HIS A 93 -16.68 -0.82 -2.99
C HIS A 93 -16.50 0.70 -3.16
N ARG A 94 -17.37 1.51 -2.54
CA ARG A 94 -17.35 2.96 -2.68
C ARG A 94 -16.08 3.58 -2.11
N GLU A 95 -15.60 3.09 -0.97
CA GLU A 95 -14.36 3.54 -0.34
C GLU A 95 -13.14 3.15 -1.18
N VAL A 96 -13.12 1.92 -1.67
CA VAL A 96 -12.07 1.41 -2.56
C VAL A 96 -11.97 2.29 -3.83
N MET A 97 -13.11 2.60 -4.44
CA MET A 97 -13.15 3.46 -5.64
C MET A 97 -12.81 4.92 -5.36
N ALA A 98 -13.21 5.45 -4.22
CA ALA A 98 -12.83 6.80 -3.82
C ALA A 98 -11.29 6.92 -3.68
N LYS A 99 -10.64 5.91 -3.10
CA LYS A 99 -9.19 5.85 -2.95
C LYS A 99 -8.48 5.66 -4.29
N ALA A 100 -8.97 4.74 -5.13
CA ALA A 100 -8.43 4.54 -6.47
C ALA A 100 -8.52 5.81 -7.33
N ARG A 101 -9.66 6.53 -7.26
CA ARG A 101 -9.84 7.82 -7.95
C ARG A 101 -8.90 8.89 -7.42
N ALA A 102 -8.72 8.96 -6.11
CA ALA A 102 -7.78 9.90 -5.48
C ALA A 102 -6.33 9.63 -5.91
N ALA A 103 -6.00 8.38 -6.26
CA ALA A 103 -4.71 7.99 -6.82
C ALA A 103 -4.56 8.25 -8.33
N GLY A 104 -5.54 8.91 -8.95
CA GLY A 104 -5.50 9.27 -10.38
C GLY A 104 -6.09 8.22 -11.31
N LEU A 105 -6.73 7.16 -10.79
CA LEU A 105 -7.41 6.18 -11.63
C LEU A 105 -8.66 6.79 -12.28
N ASN A 106 -8.75 6.73 -13.61
CA ASN A 106 -9.93 7.18 -14.33
C ASN A 106 -11.04 6.13 -14.27
N LEU A 107 -12.02 6.34 -13.38
CA LEU A 107 -13.12 5.40 -13.19
C LEU A 107 -14.01 5.21 -14.43
N ALA A 108 -14.01 6.15 -15.39
CA ALA A 108 -14.79 6.02 -16.63
C ALA A 108 -14.27 4.89 -17.53
N GLN A 109 -13.04 4.44 -17.31
CA GLN A 109 -12.39 3.38 -18.08
C GLN A 109 -12.25 2.08 -17.28
N VAL A 110 -12.77 2.04 -16.06
CA VAL A 110 -12.59 0.89 -15.17
C VAL A 110 -13.89 0.12 -15.06
N ARG A 111 -13.86 -1.18 -15.40
CA ARG A 111 -14.98 -2.08 -15.10
C ARG A 111 -14.82 -2.67 -13.71
N LEU A 112 -15.74 -2.33 -12.82
CA LEU A 112 -15.78 -2.93 -11.50
C LEU A 112 -16.56 -4.24 -11.52
N SER A 113 -16.06 -5.25 -10.84
CA SER A 113 -16.71 -6.55 -10.68
C SER A 113 -16.39 -7.16 -9.31
N GLY A 114 -17.05 -8.26 -8.96
CA GLY A 114 -16.83 -8.97 -7.69
C GLY A 114 -17.77 -8.51 -6.58
N ALA A 115 -17.27 -8.53 -5.34
CA ALA A 115 -18.09 -8.25 -4.16
C ALA A 115 -18.35 -6.75 -3.96
N THR A 116 -19.51 -6.41 -3.39
CA THR A 116 -19.86 -5.02 -3.01
C THR A 116 -19.13 -4.55 -1.75
N HIS A 117 -18.65 -5.49 -0.95
CA HIS A 117 -17.83 -5.25 0.23
C HIS A 117 -16.75 -6.34 0.36
N CYS A 118 -15.63 -5.98 0.96
CA CYS A 118 -14.54 -6.88 1.30
C CYS A 118 -14.40 -6.92 2.83
N GLU A 119 -14.52 -8.10 3.43
CA GLU A 119 -14.17 -8.32 4.83
C GLU A 119 -12.66 -8.53 4.92
N VAL A 120 -11.96 -7.52 5.44
CA VAL A 120 -10.52 -7.58 5.70
C VAL A 120 -10.31 -8.05 7.12
N SER A 121 -9.50 -9.10 7.29
CA SER A 121 -9.15 -9.64 8.61
C SER A 121 -7.66 -9.63 8.82
N ARG A 122 -7.22 -9.29 10.03
CA ARG A 122 -5.82 -9.46 10.44
C ARG A 122 -5.74 -10.69 11.33
N PRO A 123 -4.99 -11.75 10.97
CA PRO A 123 -4.84 -12.90 11.84
C PRO A 123 -4.27 -12.45 13.19
N GLY A 124 -4.94 -12.83 14.26
CA GLY A 124 -4.42 -12.64 15.61
C GLY A 124 -3.24 -13.58 15.85
N LEU A 125 -2.34 -13.20 16.75
CA LEU A 125 -1.42 -14.14 17.39
C LEU A 125 -2.28 -15.17 18.14
N SER A 126 -2.57 -16.30 17.51
CA SER A 126 -3.21 -17.41 18.18
C SER A 126 -2.29 -17.83 19.33
N PRO A 127 -2.72 -17.79 20.60
CA PRO A 127 -1.92 -18.36 21.67
C PRO A 127 -1.64 -19.82 21.28
N ALA A 128 -0.37 -20.21 21.33
CA ALA A 128 0.08 -21.54 20.95
C ALA A 128 -0.89 -22.60 21.50
N PRO A 129 -1.26 -23.63 20.72
CA PRO A 129 -2.16 -24.66 21.19
C PRO A 129 -1.58 -25.21 22.49
N ARG A 130 -2.31 -25.01 23.60
CA ARG A 130 -1.96 -25.64 24.87
C ARG A 130 -1.82 -27.13 24.59
N PRO A 131 -0.71 -27.80 24.95
CA PRO A 131 -0.59 -29.23 24.76
C PRO A 131 -1.80 -29.88 25.43
N SER A 132 -2.61 -30.57 24.63
CA SER A 132 -3.75 -31.34 25.14
C SER A 132 -3.23 -32.26 26.24
N PRO A 133 -3.89 -32.36 27.41
CA PRO A 133 -3.50 -33.31 28.42
C PRO A 133 -3.50 -34.69 27.79
N GLU A 134 -2.31 -35.28 27.69
CA GLU A 134 -2.11 -36.65 27.23
C GLU A 134 -3.05 -37.56 28.03
N PRO A 135 -3.83 -38.44 27.39
CA PRO A 135 -4.72 -39.34 28.12
C PRO A 135 -3.84 -40.18 29.05
N ARG A 136 -3.98 -39.96 30.37
CA ARG A 136 -3.29 -40.79 31.37
C ARG A 136 -3.62 -42.24 31.05
N PRO A 137 -2.62 -43.12 30.88
CA PRO A 137 -2.89 -44.53 30.72
C PRO A 137 -3.66 -45.00 31.95
N THR A 138 -4.89 -45.46 31.72
CA THR A 138 -5.71 -46.12 32.74
C THR A 138 -4.93 -47.33 33.23
N VAL A 139 -4.37 -47.22 34.43
CA VAL A 139 -3.78 -48.36 35.13
C VAL A 139 -4.94 -49.30 35.46
N HIS A 140 -5.11 -50.36 34.67
CA HIS A 140 -6.03 -51.44 35.01
C HIS A 140 -5.49 -52.14 36.27
N PRO A 141 -6.29 -52.29 37.34
CA PRO A 141 -5.87 -53.07 38.50
C PRO A 141 -5.68 -54.53 38.08
N ILE A 142 -4.47 -55.05 38.31
CA ILE A 142 -4.16 -56.48 38.24
C ILE A 142 -5.05 -57.19 39.26
N ALA A 143 -5.96 -58.03 38.77
CA ALA A 143 -6.69 -58.98 39.59
C ALA A 143 -5.68 -59.96 40.22
N ARG A 144 -5.70 -60.06 41.55
CA ARG A 144 -5.01 -61.14 42.28
C ARG A 144 -5.85 -62.41 42.11
N PRO A 145 -5.30 -63.50 41.55
CA PRO A 145 -5.87 -64.82 41.79
C PRO A 145 -5.36 -65.35 43.14
N ASP A 146 -6.12 -66.29 43.70
CA ASP A 146 -5.77 -67.18 44.82
C ASP A 146 -6.28 -66.77 46.21
N GLU A 147 -7.53 -67.15 46.51
CA GLU A 147 -7.89 -67.76 47.79
C GLU A 147 -8.94 -68.85 47.50
N THR A 148 -8.55 -70.11 47.64
CA THR A 148 -9.45 -71.28 47.67
C THR A 148 -9.36 -71.89 49.07
N PRO A 149 -10.48 -72.21 49.75
CA PRO A 149 -10.48 -72.84 51.07
C PRO A 149 -10.09 -74.33 51.05
#